data_AF-A0A075AC74-F1
#
_entry.id   AF-A0A075AC74-F1
#
_cell.length_a   1.000
_cell.length_b   1.000
_cell.length_c   1.000
_cell.angle_alpha   90.00
_cell.angle_beta   90.00
_cell.angle_gamma   90.00
#
_symmetry.space_group_name_H-M   'P 1'
#
loop_
_entity.id
_entity.type
_entity.pdbx_description
1 polymer ?
#
loop_
_entity_poly.entity_id
_entity_poly.type
_entity_poly.pdbx_seq_one_letter_code
_entity_poly.pdbx_strand_id
1 'polypeptide(L)'
;MCTQMNLVMREDSWRARQLVRKIGVAEHERFTNYILPRKPSDLTFDETVAVLSSIFGEQASLFSRRVHCMNLSKNASEDWVTYAGKVNKDMTEDEFKCLIFVCGLTSPEDTDIRARILSKVEQNSDVKLQNIT
;
A
#
# COMPACT_ATOMS: atom_id res chain seq x y z
N MET A 1 36.34 9.56 3.21
CA MET A 1 35.02 9.27 3.82
C MET A 1 34.15 10.52 3.99
N CYS A 2 34.64 11.64 4.55
CA CYS A 2 33.82 12.84 4.77
C CYS A 2 33.24 13.50 3.51
N THR A 3 33.97 13.51 2.38
CA THR A 3 33.51 14.14 1.13
C THR A 3 32.37 13.37 0.46
N GLN A 4 32.42 12.03 0.51
CA GLN A 4 31.37 11.16 -0.03
C GLN A 4 30.07 11.32 0.77
N MET A 5 30.18 11.35 2.10
CA MET A 5 29.03 11.50 3.01
C MET A 5 28.33 12.85 2.86
N ASN A 6 29.09 13.93 2.61
CA ASN A 6 28.53 15.26 2.35
C ASN A 6 27.79 15.35 1.00
N LEU A 7 28.24 14.62 -0.02
CA LEU A 7 27.57 14.57 -1.32
C LEU A 7 26.24 13.82 -1.23
N VAL A 8 26.23 12.66 -0.54
CA VAL A 8 25.02 11.86 -0.32
C VAL A 8 23.95 12.67 0.44
N MET A 9 24.33 13.33 1.54
CA MET A 9 23.39 14.15 2.32
C MET A 9 22.81 15.33 1.52
N ARG A 10 23.62 15.92 0.63
CA ARG A 10 23.18 17.03 -0.23
C ARG A 10 22.21 16.57 -1.31
N GLU A 11 22.44 15.39 -1.87
CA GLU A 11 21.59 14.78 -2.88
C GLU A 11 20.24 14.32 -2.28
N ASP A 12 20.26 13.68 -1.11
CA ASP A 12 19.05 13.26 -0.39
C ASP A 12 18.17 14.45 -0.03
N SER A 13 18.78 15.52 0.49
CA SER A 13 18.08 16.75 0.86
C SER A 13 17.46 17.44 -0.38
N TRP A 14 18.12 17.37 -1.54
CA TRP A 14 17.54 17.87 -2.80
C TRP A 14 16.36 17.02 -3.26
N ARG A 15 16.49 15.70 -3.25
CA ARG A 15 15.42 14.77 -3.66
C ARG A 15 14.18 14.91 -2.77
N ALA A 16 14.37 15.04 -1.45
CA ALA A 16 13.29 15.25 -0.49
C ALA A 16 12.52 16.55 -0.77
N ARG A 17 13.24 17.67 -0.95
CA ARG A 17 12.63 18.96 -1.32
C ARG A 17 11.88 18.89 -2.64
N GLN A 18 12.44 18.19 -3.63
CA GLN A 18 11.80 18.07 -4.94
C GLN A 18 10.51 17.27 -4.88
N LEU A 19 10.45 16.22 -4.05
CA LEU A 19 9.24 15.44 -3.82
C LEU A 19 8.14 16.27 -3.15
N VAL A 20 8.48 17.00 -2.09
CA VAL A 20 7.54 17.87 -1.35
C VAL A 20 7.04 19.04 -2.21
N ARG A 21 7.77 19.45 -3.25
CA ARG A 21 7.31 20.47 -4.21
C ARG A 21 6.30 19.95 -5.23
N LYS A 22 6.20 18.63 -5.41
CA LYS A 22 5.28 18.01 -6.38
C LYS A 22 3.91 17.70 -5.81
N ILE A 23 3.73 17.76 -4.49
CA ILE A 23 2.43 17.57 -3.84
C ILE A 23 1.64 18.89 -3.82
N GLY A 24 0.31 18.80 -3.76
CA GLY A 24 -0.56 19.97 -3.73
C GLY A 24 -0.43 20.78 -2.43
N VAL A 25 -1.00 21.99 -2.42
CA VAL A 25 -0.87 22.94 -1.29
C VAL A 25 -1.50 22.37 -0.01
N ALA A 26 -2.67 21.74 -0.12
CA ALA A 26 -3.37 21.13 1.01
C ALA A 26 -2.61 19.92 1.57
N GLU A 27 -2.03 19.11 0.69
CA GLU A 27 -1.21 17.95 1.03
C GLU A 27 0.10 18.39 1.70
N HIS A 28 0.71 19.48 1.20
CA HIS A 28 1.88 20.08 1.82
C HIS A 28 1.59 20.55 3.24
N GLU A 29 0.48 21.28 3.47
CA GLU A 29 0.08 21.72 4.81
C GLU A 29 -0.10 20.54 5.76
N ARG A 30 -0.81 19.49 5.31
CA ARG A 30 -1.03 18.27 6.11
C ARG A 30 0.29 17.57 6.44
N PHE A 31 1.18 17.45 5.46
CA PHE A 31 2.52 16.90 5.67
C PHE A 31 3.33 17.71 6.69
N THR A 32 3.35 19.04 6.55
CA THR A 32 4.12 19.92 7.43
C THR A 32 3.61 19.89 8.87
N ASN A 33 2.29 19.81 9.05
CA ASN A 33 1.66 19.66 10.37
C ASN A 33 1.95 18.30 11.00
N TYR A 34 2.00 17.22 10.20
CA TYR A 34 2.23 15.86 10.68
C TYR A 34 3.66 15.65 11.22
N ILE A 35 4.65 16.31 10.62
CA ILE A 35 6.07 16.14 11.00
C ILE A 35 6.50 16.98 12.20
N LEU A 36 5.63 17.85 12.72
CA LEU A 36 5.96 18.71 13.86
C LEU A 36 6.43 17.87 15.07
N PRO A 37 7.48 18.32 15.78
CA PRO A 37 8.16 19.62 15.66
C PRO A 37 9.31 19.66 14.63
N ARG A 38 9.56 18.59 13.87
CA ARG A 38 10.62 18.55 12.84
C ARG A 38 10.25 19.41 11.63
N LYS A 39 11.26 19.88 10.90
CA LYS A 39 11.06 20.57 9.62
C LYS A 39 11.26 19.61 8.45
N PRO A 40 10.68 19.91 7.26
CA PRO A 40 10.93 19.10 6.05
C PRO A 40 12.42 19.00 5.68
N SER A 41 13.23 20.00 6.06
CA SER A 41 14.68 20.01 5.87
C SER A 41 15.43 18.98 6.73
N ASP A 42 14.80 18.51 7.80
CA ASP A 42 15.39 17.62 8.80
C ASP A 42 15.09 16.15 8.49
N LEU A 43 14.42 15.87 7.36
CA LEU A 43 14.12 14.53 6.88
C LEU A 43 15.07 14.15 5.75
N THR A 44 15.51 12.89 5.74
CA THR A 44 16.11 12.28 4.55
C THR A 44 15.03 12.03 3.48
N PHE A 45 15.47 11.66 2.28
CA PHE A 45 14.53 11.28 1.21
C PHE A 45 13.65 10.11 1.63
N ASP A 46 14.23 9.05 2.19
CA ASP A 46 13.50 7.85 2.61
C ASP A 46 12.51 8.15 3.76
N GLU A 47 12.91 8.97 4.72
CA GLU A 47 12.00 9.43 5.78
C GLU A 47 10.82 10.22 5.20
N THR A 48 11.09 11.09 4.22
CA THR A 48 10.05 11.87 3.54
C THR A 48 9.08 10.95 2.80
N VAL A 49 9.58 9.96 2.07
CA VAL A 49 8.75 8.96 1.36
C VAL A 49 7.91 8.15 2.35
N ALA A 50 8.49 7.71 3.47
CA ALA A 50 7.78 6.94 4.49
C ALA A 50 6.65 7.76 5.13
N VAL A 51 6.91 9.03 5.47
CA VAL A 51 5.89 9.93 6.02
C VAL A 51 4.77 10.19 5.02
N LEU A 52 5.10 10.52 3.77
CA LEU A 52 4.09 10.74 2.73
C LEU A 52 3.25 9.48 2.48
N SER A 53 3.87 8.30 2.49
CA SER A 53 3.16 7.02 2.37
C SER A 53 2.27 6.75 3.58
N SER A 54 2.65 7.19 4.78
CA SER A 54 1.79 7.06 5.95
C SER A 54 0.56 7.97 5.90
N ILE A 55 0.70 9.20 5.38
CA ILE A 55 -0.40 10.19 5.34
C ILE A 55 -1.33 9.96 4.15
N PHE A 56 -0.76 9.63 2.99
CA PHE A 56 -1.46 9.58 1.70
C PHE A 56 -1.45 8.20 1.04
N GLY A 57 -0.74 7.23 1.62
CA GLY A 57 -0.80 5.85 1.17
C GLY A 57 -2.22 5.31 1.28
N GLU A 58 -2.52 4.38 0.40
CA GLU A 58 -3.80 3.68 0.37
C GLU A 58 -4.01 2.97 1.72
N GLN A 59 -5.04 3.39 2.46
CA GLN A 59 -5.35 2.86 3.80
C GLN A 59 -6.20 1.58 3.74
N ALA A 60 -6.60 1.16 2.53
CA ALA A 60 -7.34 -0.07 2.36
C ALA A 60 -6.39 -1.25 2.58
N SER A 61 -6.74 -2.14 3.50
CA SER A 61 -6.02 -3.39 3.67
C SER A 61 -5.94 -4.13 2.33
N LEU A 62 -4.87 -4.89 2.09
CA LEU A 62 -4.78 -5.76 0.93
C LEU A 62 -5.99 -6.68 0.83
N PHE A 63 -6.51 -7.16 1.97
CA PHE A 63 -7.80 -7.86 2.00
C PHE A 63 -8.95 -7.02 1.43
N SER A 64 -9.13 -5.79 1.90
CA SER A 64 -10.20 -4.89 1.43
C SER A 64 -10.08 -4.59 -0.06
N ARG A 65 -8.84 -4.36 -0.55
CA ARG A 65 -8.56 -4.17 -1.96
C ARG A 65 -8.94 -5.40 -2.79
N ARG A 66 -8.56 -6.60 -2.35
CA ARG A 66 -8.88 -7.84 -3.07
C ARG A 66 -10.37 -8.18 -3.04
N VAL A 67 -11.07 -7.91 -1.94
CA VAL A 67 -12.53 -8.00 -1.90
C VAL A 67 -13.18 -6.98 -2.85
N HIS A 68 -12.63 -5.77 -2.93
CA HIS A 68 -13.07 -4.78 -3.91
C HIS A 68 -12.85 -5.26 -5.36
N CYS A 69 -11.83 -6.07 -5.63
CA CYS A 69 -11.61 -6.69 -6.95
C CYS A 69 -12.79 -7.55 -7.38
N MET A 70 -13.42 -8.27 -6.45
CA MET A 70 -14.62 -9.06 -6.74
C MET A 70 -15.81 -8.19 -7.18
N ASN A 71 -15.78 -6.90 -6.87
CA ASN A 71 -16.80 -5.93 -7.27
C ASN A 71 -16.41 -5.12 -8.52
N LEU A 72 -15.28 -5.43 -9.17
CA LEU A 72 -14.88 -4.74 -10.40
C LEU A 72 -15.91 -4.99 -11.49
N SER A 73 -16.48 -3.90 -12.01
CA SER A 73 -17.38 -3.92 -13.16
C SER A 73 -16.76 -3.16 -14.32
N LYS A 74 -16.95 -3.66 -15.54
CA LYS A 74 -16.51 -3.00 -16.75
C LYS A 74 -17.40 -1.80 -17.03
N ASN A 75 -16.80 -0.63 -17.23
CA ASN A 75 -17.57 0.56 -17.62
C ASN A 75 -18.04 0.44 -19.09
N ALA A 76 -19.13 1.11 -19.43
CA ALA A 76 -19.68 1.09 -20.80
C ALA A 76 -18.68 1.64 -21.85
N SER A 77 -17.92 2.67 -21.48
CA SER A 77 -16.92 3.32 -22.34
C SER A 77 -15.54 2.64 -22.33
N GLU A 78 -15.33 1.66 -21.46
CA GLU A 78 -14.04 0.99 -21.29
C GLU A 78 -13.88 -0.15 -22.30
N ASP A 79 -12.70 -0.29 -22.90
CA ASP A 79 -12.40 -1.43 -23.78
C ASP A 79 -11.98 -2.68 -22.98
N TRP A 80 -12.02 -3.82 -23.64
CA TRP A 80 -11.75 -5.12 -23.03
C TRP A 80 -10.31 -5.28 -22.53
N VAL A 81 -9.33 -4.71 -23.24
CA VAL A 81 -7.91 -4.83 -22.89
C VAL A 81 -7.63 -4.03 -21.62
N THR A 82 -8.17 -2.81 -21.54
CA THR A 82 -8.07 -1.96 -20.36
C THR A 82 -8.73 -2.61 -19.15
N TYR A 83 -9.93 -3.16 -19.29
CA TYR A 83 -10.60 -3.86 -18.20
C TYR A 83 -9.85 -5.12 -17.75
N ALA A 84 -9.38 -5.94 -18.69
CA ALA A 84 -8.58 -7.13 -18.38
C ALA A 84 -7.27 -6.77 -17.65
N GLY A 85 -6.64 -5.66 -18.01
CA GLY A 85 -5.45 -5.14 -17.32
C GLY A 85 -5.71 -4.80 -15.86
N LYS A 86 -6.90 -4.26 -15.52
CA LYS A 86 -7.30 -4.00 -14.13
C LYS A 86 -7.46 -5.31 -13.35
N VAL A 87 -8.20 -6.26 -13.90
CA VAL A 87 -8.42 -7.58 -13.27
C VAL A 87 -7.10 -8.31 -13.01
N ASN A 88 -6.18 -8.31 -13.98
CA ASN A 88 -4.88 -8.98 -13.86
C ASN A 88 -3.94 -8.32 -12.84
N LYS A 89 -4.10 -7.01 -12.57
CA LYS A 89 -3.20 -6.28 -11.69
C LYS A 89 -3.43 -6.59 -10.21
N ASP A 90 -4.66 -6.92 -9.85
CA ASP A 90 -5.06 -6.78 -8.45
C ASP A 90 -5.03 -8.08 -7.63
N MET A 91 -5.04 -9.26 -8.25
CA MET A 91 -5.14 -10.52 -7.50
C MET A 91 -4.57 -11.74 -8.23
N THR A 92 -3.75 -12.53 -7.54
CA THR A 92 -3.28 -13.84 -7.99
C THR A 92 -4.33 -14.93 -7.72
N GLU A 93 -4.20 -16.08 -8.39
CA GLU A 93 -5.10 -17.22 -8.19
C GLU A 93 -5.09 -17.75 -6.75
N ASP A 94 -3.93 -17.80 -6.11
CA ASP A 94 -3.79 -18.31 -4.75
C ASP A 94 -4.36 -17.35 -3.70
N GLU A 95 -4.23 -16.04 -3.92
CA GLU A 95 -4.90 -15.02 -3.10
C GLU A 95 -6.43 -15.14 -3.22
N PHE A 96 -6.95 -15.36 -4.43
CA PHE A 96 -8.38 -15.55 -4.65
C PHE A 96 -8.93 -16.79 -3.94
N LYS A 97 -8.21 -17.92 -4.00
CA LYS A 97 -8.55 -19.15 -3.26
C LYS A 97 -8.61 -18.91 -1.76
N CYS A 98 -7.64 -18.16 -1.20
CA CYS A 98 -7.62 -17.84 0.23
C CYS A 98 -8.81 -16.97 0.65
N LEU A 99 -9.22 -16.02 -0.19
CA LEU A 99 -10.39 -15.18 0.08
C LEU A 99 -11.68 -16.00 0.07
N ILE A 100 -11.88 -16.87 -0.93
CA ILE A 100 -13.04 -17.77 -0.98
C ILE A 100 -13.10 -18.62 0.30
N PHE A 101 -11.96 -19.19 0.71
CA PHE A 101 -11.89 -20.00 1.91
C PHE A 101 -12.29 -19.20 3.16
N VAL A 102 -11.71 -18.01 3.36
CA VAL A 102 -12.05 -17.11 4.48
C VAL A 102 -13.53 -16.69 4.47
N CYS A 103 -14.09 -16.38 3.31
CA CYS A 103 -15.51 -16.02 3.17
C CYS A 103 -16.45 -17.19 3.51
N GLY A 104 -16.01 -18.44 3.31
CA GLY A 104 -16.76 -19.65 3.67
C GLY A 104 -16.76 -19.96 5.17
N LEU A 105 -15.82 -19.40 5.94
CA LEU A 105 -15.72 -19.57 7.39
C LEU A 105 -16.68 -18.64 8.13
N THR A 106 -17.96 -19.01 8.16
CA THR A 106 -19.04 -18.19 8.76
C THR A 106 -19.31 -18.52 10.23
N SER A 107 -18.77 -19.62 10.77
CA SER A 107 -19.01 -19.99 12.16
C SER A 107 -18.27 -19.04 13.12
N PRO A 108 -18.83 -18.73 14.30
CA PRO A 108 -18.10 -18.05 15.36
C PRO A 108 -16.83 -18.81 15.81
N GLU A 109 -16.84 -20.13 15.74
CA GLU A 109 -15.71 -21.01 16.08
C GLU A 109 -14.50 -20.78 15.16
N ASP A 110 -14.74 -20.31 13.93
CA ASP A 110 -13.68 -20.07 12.94
C ASP A 110 -13.01 -18.71 13.10
N THR A 111 -13.35 -17.92 14.12
CA THR A 111 -12.89 -16.53 14.26
C THR A 111 -11.37 -16.42 14.31
N ASP A 112 -10.72 -17.31 15.05
CA ASP A 112 -9.26 -17.30 15.22
C ASP A 112 -8.53 -17.69 13.93
N ILE A 113 -9.02 -18.72 13.22
CA ILE A 113 -8.43 -19.15 11.96
C ILE A 113 -8.65 -18.12 10.86
N ARG A 114 -9.82 -17.47 10.83
CA ARG A 114 -10.12 -16.34 9.93
C ARG A 114 -9.15 -15.18 10.16
N ALA A 115 -8.94 -14.77 11.41
CA ALA A 115 -7.99 -13.71 11.75
C ALA A 115 -6.54 -14.05 11.35
N ARG A 116 -6.13 -15.31 11.56
CA ARG A 116 -4.79 -15.79 11.21
C ARG A 116 -4.55 -15.81 9.69
N ILE A 117 -5.52 -16.27 8.91
CA ILE A 117 -5.44 -16.27 7.45
C ILE A 117 -5.39 -14.84 6.92
N LEU A 118 -6.28 -13.96 7.41
CA LEU A 118 -6.31 -12.54 7.03
C LEU A 118 -4.96 -11.84 7.29
N SER A 119 -4.36 -12.07 8.46
CA SER A 119 -3.04 -11.51 8.80
C SER A 119 -1.94 -11.96 7.82
N LYS A 120 -1.94 -13.24 7.43
CA LYS A 120 -0.98 -13.77 6.44
C LYS A 120 -1.19 -13.18 5.05
N VAL A 121 -2.44 -13.10 4.61
CA VAL A 121 -2.86 -12.51 3.33
C VAL A 121 -2.51 -11.02 3.25
N GLU A 122 -2.48 -10.32 4.39
CA GLU A 122 -2.06 -8.92 4.48
C GLU A 122 -0.54 -8.74 4.42
N GLN A 123 0.23 -9.70 4.93
CA GLN A 123 1.70 -9.60 5.01
C GLN A 123 2.42 -10.13 3.78
N ASN A 124 1.82 -11.08 3.04
CA ASN A 124 2.47 -11.78 1.94
C ASN A 124 1.52 -11.95 0.75
N SER A 125 1.99 -11.63 -0.46
CA SER A 125 1.24 -11.83 -1.71
C SER A 125 1.34 -13.25 -2.28
N ASP A 126 2.22 -14.11 -1.75
CA ASP A 126 2.41 -15.50 -2.19
C ASP A 126 1.87 -16.53 -1.17
N VAL A 127 0.75 -16.19 -0.53
CA VAL A 127 0.11 -17.07 0.45
C VAL A 127 -0.65 -18.19 -0.25
N LYS A 128 -0.19 -19.42 -0.04
CA LYS A 128 -0.86 -20.64 -0.52
C LYS A 128 -1.73 -21.22 0.58
N LEU A 129 -2.93 -21.69 0.22
CA LEU A 129 -3.90 -22.25 1.17
C LEU A 129 -3.32 -23.40 2.02
N GLN A 130 -2.48 -24.24 1.41
CA GLN A 130 -1.74 -25.33 2.07
C GLN A 130 -0.78 -24.88 3.18
N ASN A 131 -0.42 -23.60 3.24
CA ASN A 131 0.44 -23.03 4.28
C ASN A 131 -0.36 -22.42 5.44
N ILE A 132 -1.70 -22.53 5.40
CA ILE A 132 -2.61 -21.86 6.34
C ILE A 132 -3.62 -22.81 6.99
N THR A 133 -3.99 -23.89 6.30
CA THR A 133 -4.60 -25.10 6.87
C THR A 133 -3.52 -25.99 7.49
#